data_AF-A0A520H7K9-F1
#
_entry.id   AF-A0A520H7K9-F1
#
_cell.length_a   1.000
_cell.length_b   1.000
_cell.length_c   1.000
_cell.angle_alpha   90.00
_cell.angle_beta   90.00
_cell.angle_gamma   90.00
#
_symmetry.space_group_name_H-M   'P 1'
#
loop_
_entity.id
_entity.type
_entity.pdbx_description
1 polymer ?
#
loop_
_entity_poly.entity_id
_entity_poly.type
_entity_poly.pdbx_seq_one_letter_code
_entity_poly.pdbx_strand_id
1 'polypeptide(L)'
;MYKTSVGEPVSQFYGYVWDGIYQIEDFNLVNGAYQLKSELSGNGSTTVQPGDIKYRDLNGDLKITDADRTVIGNPLPKHTGGFSNNFQYKGFDLGVFFQWSYGNDIMNANRIIFEGWFILKA
;
A
#
# COMPACT_ATOMS: atom_id res chain seq x y z
N MET A 1 6.36 10.65 -3.09
CA MET A 1 5.64 9.85 -2.09
C MET A 1 4.58 10.64 -1.32
N TYR A 2 4.43 11.95 -1.53
CA TYR A 2 3.37 12.74 -0.91
C TYR A 2 2.77 13.68 -1.94
N LYS A 3 1.44 13.75 -1.99
CA LYS A 3 0.70 14.73 -2.79
C LYS A 3 -0.15 15.57 -1.85
N THR A 4 -0.23 16.87 -2.13
CA THR A 4 -1.15 17.79 -1.45
C THR A 4 -2.01 18.42 -2.54
N SER A 5 -3.32 18.17 -2.50
CA SER A 5 -4.29 18.75 -3.41
C SER A 5 -5.17 19.75 -2.65
N VAL A 6 -5.65 20.79 -3.34
CA VAL A 6 -6.59 21.74 -2.73
C VAL A 6 -7.88 20.99 -2.33
N GLY A 7 -8.22 21.04 -1.04
CA GLY A 7 -9.40 20.36 -0.50
C GLY A 7 -9.15 18.95 0.04
N GLU A 8 -7.95 18.40 -0.12
CA GLU A 8 -7.56 17.09 0.42
C GLU A 8 -6.61 17.23 1.62
N PRO A 9 -6.58 16.24 2.54
CA PRO A 9 -5.64 16.23 3.66
C PRO A 9 -4.17 16.32 3.20
N VAL A 10 -3.37 17.09 3.95
CA VAL A 10 -1.92 17.23 3.68
C VAL A 10 -1.19 15.91 3.90
N SER A 11 -0.16 15.66 3.09
CA SER A 11 0.73 14.48 3.19
C SER A 11 0.06 13.12 2.95
N GLN A 12 -0.87 13.03 1.99
CA GLN A 12 -1.40 11.75 1.53
C GLN A 12 -0.31 10.89 0.87
N PHE A 13 -0.34 9.58 1.11
CA PHE A 13 0.53 8.64 0.42
C PHE A 13 0.14 8.60 -1.06
N TYR A 14 1.09 8.90 -1.94
CA TYR A 14 0.88 8.92 -3.39
C TYR A 14 1.81 7.93 -4.08
N GLY A 15 1.23 7.00 -4.84
CA GLY A 15 1.94 5.90 -5.48
C GLY A 15 1.04 5.02 -6.36
N TYR A 16 1.56 3.85 -6.74
CA TYR A 16 0.84 2.87 -7.54
C TYR A 16 -0.04 1.97 -6.67
N VAL A 17 -1.19 1.57 -7.20
CA VAL A 17 -2.06 0.58 -6.55
C VAL A 17 -1.54 -0.82 -6.88
N TRP A 18 -1.25 -1.61 -5.85
CA TRP A 18 -0.88 -3.02 -6.00
C TRP A 18 -2.09 -3.85 -6.43
N ASP A 19 -1.92 -4.65 -7.49
CA ASP A 19 -2.99 -5.45 -8.10
C ASP A 19 -2.61 -6.94 -8.23
N GLY A 20 -1.68 -7.40 -7.39
CA GLY A 20 -1.24 -8.80 -7.39
C GLY A 20 0.22 -9.00 -7.80
N ILE A 21 0.53 -10.26 -8.06
CA ILE A 21 1.75 -10.69 -8.76
C ILE A 21 1.33 -11.33 -10.08
N TYR A 22 2.15 -11.20 -11.13
CA TYR A 22 1.93 -11.92 -12.37
C TYR A 22 2.16 -13.41 -12.16
N GLN A 23 1.19 -14.22 -12.53
CA GLN A 23 1.31 -15.67 -12.48
C GLN A 23 1.80 -16.22 -13.82
N ILE A 24 2.21 -17.48 -13.88
CA ILE A 24 2.71 -18.09 -15.12
C ILE A 24 1.62 -18.07 -16.21
N GLU A 25 0.36 -18.19 -15.81
CA GLU A 25 -0.83 -18.16 -16.66
C GLU A 25 -1.02 -16.81 -17.36
N ASP A 26 -0.38 -15.74 -16.89
CA ASP A 26 -0.41 -14.41 -17.51
C ASP A 26 0.55 -14.30 -18.72
N PHE A 27 1.34 -15.34 -18.98
CA PHE A 27 2.37 -15.34 -20.03
C PHE A 27 2.12 -16.40 -21.09
N ASN A 28 2.54 -16.10 -22.31
CA ASN A 28 2.69 -17.06 -23.40
C ASN A 28 4.17 -17.45 -23.51
N LEU A 29 4.45 -18.74 -23.64
CA LEU A 29 5.81 -19.22 -23.89
C LEU A 29 6.12 -19.12 -25.39
N VAL A 30 6.95 -18.14 -25.76
CA VAL A 30 7.35 -17.91 -27.16
C VAL A 30 8.86 -18.05 -27.24
N ASN A 31 9.35 -19.01 -28.04
CA ASN A 31 10.79 -19.28 -28.21
C ASN A 31 11.57 -19.50 -26.90
N GLY A 32 10.93 -20.10 -25.89
CA GLY A 32 11.54 -20.36 -24.59
C GLY A 32 11.59 -19.15 -23.64
N ALA A 33 11.01 -18.01 -24.03
CA ALA A 33 10.84 -16.85 -23.18
C ALA A 33 9.37 -16.63 -22.81
N TYR A 34 9.12 -16.23 -21.56
CA TYR A 34 7.79 -15.81 -21.11
C TYR A 34 7.50 -14.40 -21.64
N GLN A 35 6.48 -14.27 -22.48
CA GLN A 35 5.97 -12.99 -22.96
C GLN A 35 4.62 -12.71 -22.33
N LEU A 36 4.47 -11.56 -21.69
CA LEU A 36 3.22 -11.17 -21.06
C LEU A 36 2.10 -11.08 -22.11
N LYS A 37 0.90 -11.58 -21.80
CA LYS A 37 -0.26 -11.47 -22.70
C LYS A 37 -0.55 -10.00 -23.00
N SER A 38 -0.87 -9.70 -24.26
CA SER A 38 -1.09 -8.32 -24.75
C SER A 38 -2.30 -7.63 -24.14
N GLU A 39 -3.18 -8.36 -23.48
CA GLU A 39 -4.36 -7.87 -22.76
C GLU A 39 -4.07 -7.44 -21.31
N LEU A 40 -2.82 -7.65 -20.85
CA LEU A 40 -2.37 -7.25 -19.52
C LEU A 40 -1.42 -6.07 -19.61
N SER A 41 -1.58 -5.12 -18.69
CA SER A 41 -0.61 -4.04 -18.52
C SER A 41 0.72 -4.59 -18.04
N GLY A 42 1.83 -3.98 -18.47
CA GLY A 42 3.15 -4.24 -17.88
C GLY A 42 3.25 -3.67 -16.45
N ASN A 43 4.44 -3.65 -15.85
CA ASN A 43 4.67 -3.05 -14.53
C ASN A 43 5.61 -1.84 -14.54
N GLY A 44 5.86 -1.26 -15.72
CA GLY A 44 6.84 -0.20 -15.93
C GLY A 44 8.28 -0.69 -16.12
N SER A 45 8.54 -2.00 -15.99
CA SER A 45 9.79 -2.65 -16.41
C SER A 45 9.80 -2.91 -17.91
N THR A 46 10.99 -2.94 -18.51
CA THR A 46 11.19 -3.34 -19.91
C THR A 46 10.90 -4.82 -20.14
N THR A 47 11.02 -5.64 -19.10
CA THR A 47 10.73 -7.09 -19.13
C THR A 47 10.01 -7.45 -17.85
N VAL A 48 8.80 -8.01 -17.98
CA VAL A 48 8.01 -8.55 -16.87
C VAL A 48 8.19 -10.06 -16.85
N GLN A 49 8.38 -10.64 -15.67
CA GLN A 49 8.52 -12.08 -15.46
C GLN A 49 7.46 -12.59 -14.47
N PRO A 50 7.12 -13.90 -14.51
CA PRO A 50 6.29 -14.51 -13.48
C PRO A 50 6.88 -14.27 -12.09
N GLY A 51 6.04 -13.81 -11.16
CA GLY A 51 6.44 -13.39 -9.83
C GLY A 51 6.56 -11.87 -9.66
N ASP A 52 6.69 -11.09 -10.74
CA ASP A 52 6.74 -9.64 -10.64
C ASP A 52 5.39 -9.03 -10.17
N ILE A 53 5.40 -7.79 -9.68
CA ILE A 53 4.28 -7.05 -9.05
C ILE A 53 3.51 -6.55 -10.24
N LYS A 54 2.22 -6.78 -10.18
CA LYS A 54 1.25 -6.17 -11.05
C LYS A 54 0.76 -4.88 -10.39
N TYR A 55 0.90 -3.77 -11.09
CA TYR A 55 0.25 -2.51 -10.70
C TYR A 55 -1.05 -2.36 -11.49
N ARG A 56 -2.05 -1.73 -10.87
CA ARG A 56 -3.29 -1.42 -11.56
C ARG A 56 -3.06 -0.31 -12.58
N ASP A 57 -3.40 -0.59 -13.83
CA ASP A 57 -3.56 0.41 -14.87
C ASP A 57 -4.86 1.19 -14.60
N LEU A 58 -4.75 2.50 -14.40
CA LEU A 58 -5.88 3.37 -14.05
C LEU A 58 -6.48 4.04 -15.28
N ASN A 59 -5.75 4.11 -16.39
CA ASN A 59 -6.15 4.84 -17.60
C ASN A 59 -6.48 3.93 -18.79
N GLY A 60 -6.17 2.63 -18.70
CA GLY A 60 -6.49 1.60 -19.68
C GLY A 60 -5.57 1.57 -20.91
N ASP A 61 -4.39 2.19 -20.85
CA ASP A 61 -3.43 2.25 -21.97
C ASP A 61 -2.41 1.10 -21.99
N LEU A 62 -2.54 0.16 -21.04
CA LEU A 62 -1.69 -1.02 -20.82
C LEU A 62 -0.24 -0.69 -20.43
N LYS A 63 0.05 0.56 -20.09
CA LYS A 63 1.37 1.03 -19.68
C LYS A 63 1.28 1.68 -18.31
N ILE A 64 2.06 1.16 -17.37
CA ILE A 64 2.16 1.78 -16.05
C ILE A 64 3.10 2.98 -16.14
N THR A 65 2.52 4.17 -16.07
CA THR A 65 3.22 5.47 -16.16
C THR A 65 2.93 6.35 -14.95
N ASP A 66 3.39 7.59 -14.94
CA ASP A 66 3.05 8.54 -13.86
C ASP A 66 1.54 8.85 -13.81
N ALA A 67 0.79 8.60 -14.89
CA ALA A 67 -0.66 8.76 -14.95
C ALA A 67 -1.42 7.75 -14.07
N ASP A 68 -0.80 6.61 -13.73
CA ASP A 68 -1.41 5.54 -12.93
C ASP A 68 -1.16 5.68 -11.43
N ARG A 69 -0.56 6.80 -11.01
CA ARG A 69 -0.37 7.10 -9.59
C ARG A 69 -1.63 7.72 -9.01
N THR A 70 -2.01 7.26 -7.82
CA THR A 70 -3.15 7.79 -7.07
C THR A 70 -2.84 7.89 -5.59
N VAL A 71 -3.77 8.47 -4.83
CA VAL A 71 -3.71 8.48 -3.37
C VAL A 71 -4.00 7.06 -2.87
N ILE A 72 -3.01 6.46 -2.21
CA ILE A 72 -3.06 5.08 -1.72
C ILE A 72 -3.26 4.97 -0.21
N GLY A 73 -3.34 6.11 0.49
CA GLY A 73 -3.66 6.14 1.92
C GLY A 73 -3.49 7.52 2.54
N ASN A 74 -4.05 7.68 3.73
CA ASN A 74 -3.99 8.91 4.52
C ASN A 74 -3.37 8.65 5.90
N PRO A 75 -2.19 9.22 6.21
CA PRO A 75 -1.56 9.04 7.52
C PRO A 75 -2.29 9.79 8.64
N LEU A 76 -3.24 10.68 8.32
CA LEU A 76 -3.95 11.48 9.32
C LEU A 76 -5.09 10.66 9.95
N PRO A 77 -5.10 10.53 11.29
CA PRO A 77 -6.14 9.79 11.98
C PRO A 77 -7.48 10.53 11.93
N LYS A 78 -8.55 9.77 11.76
CA LYS A 78 -9.93 10.30 11.81
C LYS A 78 -10.32 10.69 13.23
N HIS A 79 -9.78 10.00 14.23
CA HIS A 79 -10.01 10.29 15.63
C HIS A 79 -8.80 9.92 16.48
N THR A 80 -8.43 10.80 17.41
CA THR A 80 -7.41 10.54 18.42
C THR A 80 -7.96 10.94 19.79
N GLY A 81 -7.61 10.20 20.83
CA GLY A 81 -8.05 10.52 22.17
C GLY A 81 -7.26 9.81 23.25
N GLY A 82 -7.62 10.11 24.49
CA GLY A 82 -7.09 9.40 25.64
C GLY A 82 -8.01 9.55 26.84
N PHE A 83 -7.93 8.59 27.76
CA PHE A 83 -8.56 8.69 29.08
C PHE A 83 -7.55 8.34 30.16
N SER A 84 -7.59 9.09 31.25
CA SER A 84 -6.84 8.81 32.48
C SER A 84 -7.81 8.62 33.63
N ASN A 85 -7.61 7.59 34.44
CA ASN A 85 -8.36 7.37 35.66
C ASN A 85 -7.42 7.07 36.82
N ASN A 86 -7.67 7.75 37.93
CA ASN A 86 -6.94 7.53 39.17
C ASN A 86 -7.94 7.01 40.20
N PHE A 87 -7.69 5.81 40.71
CA PHE A 87 -8.47 5.18 41.75
C PHE A 87 -7.69 5.16 43.06
N GLN A 88 -8.33 5.57 44.14
CA GLN A 88 -7.75 5.56 45.49
C GLN A 88 -8.71 4.89 46.45
N TYR A 89 -8.24 3.86 47.17
CA TYR A 89 -9.05 3.20 48.18
C TYR A 89 -8.20 2.56 49.29
N LYS A 90 -8.46 2.95 50.55
CA LYS A 90 -7.82 2.39 51.76
C LYS A 90 -6.28 2.29 51.69
N GLY A 91 -5.62 3.31 51.15
CA GLY A 91 -4.15 3.35 51.02
C GLY A 91 -3.60 2.62 49.79
N PHE A 92 -4.47 2.14 48.90
CA PHE A 92 -4.12 1.66 47.57
C PHE A 92 -4.37 2.74 46.52
N ASP A 93 -3.39 2.94 45.63
CA ASP A 93 -3.43 3.88 44.52
C ASP A 93 -3.22 3.14 43.19
N LEU A 94 -4.09 3.40 42.23
CA LEU A 94 -3.99 2.88 40.86
C LEU A 94 -4.23 4.00 39.85
N GLY A 95 -3.28 4.19 38.94
CA GLY A 95 -3.43 5.07 37.78
C GLY A 95 -3.55 4.24 36.50
N VAL A 96 -4.59 4.48 35.71
CA VAL A 96 -4.79 3.89 34.38
C VAL A 96 -4.74 5.02 33.36
N PHE A 97 -3.88 4.87 32.34
CA PHE A 97 -3.84 5.77 31.19
C PHE A 97 -4.03 4.96 29.92
N PHE A 98 -4.95 5.42 29.08
CA PHE A 98 -5.23 4.84 27.77
C PHE A 98 -5.18 5.94 26.72
N GLN A 99 -4.52 5.66 25.60
CA GLN A 99 -4.44 6.54 24.44
C GLN A 99 -4.78 5.73 23.19
N TRP A 100 -5.50 6.35 22.26
CA TRP A 100 -5.81 5.73 20.97
C TRP A 100 -5.72 6.71 19.80
N SER A 101 -5.46 6.14 18.63
CA SER A 101 -5.53 6.78 17.31
C SER A 101 -6.26 5.82 16.39
N TYR A 102 -7.26 6.30 15.67
CA TYR A 102 -8.12 5.48 14.82
C TYR A 102 -8.33 6.10 13.44
N GLY A 103 -8.30 5.24 12.43
CA GLY A 103 -8.67 5.57 11.05
C GLY A 103 -7.56 6.22 10.22
N ASN A 104 -6.31 6.26 10.72
CA ASN A 104 -5.14 6.53 9.90
C ASN A 104 -4.65 5.27 9.19
N ASP A 105 -4.15 5.43 7.98
CA ASP A 105 -3.41 4.40 7.27
C ASP A 105 -1.94 4.43 7.67
N ILE A 106 -1.33 3.26 7.84
CA ILE A 106 0.08 3.12 8.18
C ILE A 106 0.80 2.47 7.01
N MET A 107 1.77 3.18 6.45
CA MET A 107 2.66 2.60 5.44
C MET A 107 3.72 1.75 6.14
N ASN A 108 3.68 0.43 5.90
CA ASN A 108 4.68 -0.49 6.43
C ASN A 108 5.93 -0.50 5.53
N ALA A 109 6.93 0.30 5.90
CA ALA A 109 8.22 0.36 5.19
C ALA A 109 9.03 -0.96 5.30
N ASN A 110 8.87 -1.70 6.41
CA ASN A 110 9.50 -3.00 6.56
C ASN A 110 8.95 -3.99 5.53
N ARG A 111 7.65 -3.92 5.21
CA ARG A 111 7.07 -4.72 4.14
C ARG A 111 7.75 -4.45 2.79
N ILE A 112 8.00 -3.19 2.48
CA ILE A 112 8.65 -2.76 1.23
C ILE A 112 10.11 -3.29 1.15
N ILE A 113 10.82 -3.33 2.28
CA ILE A 113 12.23 -3.71 2.32
C ILE A 113 12.43 -5.23 2.48
N PHE A 114 11.59 -5.90 3.27
CA PHE A 114 11.74 -7.31 3.61
C PHE A 114 10.90 -8.26 2.73
N GLU A 115 9.78 -7.82 2.16
CA GLU A 115 9.05 -8.57 1.12
C GLU A 115 9.56 -8.24 -0.29
N GLY A 116 10.67 -7.51 -0.38
CA GLY A 116 11.45 -7.35 -1.61
C GLY A 116 12.22 -8.63 -1.95
N TRP A 117 11.49 -9.73 -2.19
CA TRP A 117 11.35 -10.37 -3.50
C TRP A 117 9.89 -10.80 -3.56
N PHE A 118 9.10 -9.94 -4.22
CA PHE A 118 7.72 -10.09 -4.65
C PHE A 118 7.04 -11.39 -4.20
N ILE A 119 6.19 -11.34 -3.17
CA ILE A 119 4.96 -12.14 -3.00
C ILE A 119 4.27 -11.66 -1.71
N LEU A 120 3.07 -11.09 -1.84
CA LEU A 120 2.15 -10.87 -0.72
C LEU A 120 1.29 -12.13 -0.52
N LYS A 121 1.23 -12.66 0.69
CA LYS A 121 0.08 -13.46 1.16
C LYS A 121 -0.44 -12.88 2.48
N ALA A 122 -1.77 -12.80 2.53
CA ALA A 122 -2.56 -12.35 3.66
C ALA A 122 -2.47 -13.28 4.87
#